data_AF-A0A6J4YJV2-F1
#
_entry.id   AF-A0A6J4YJV2-F1
#
_cell.length_a   1.000
_cell.length_b   1.000
_cell.length_c   1.000
_cell.angle_alpha   90.00
_cell.angle_beta   90.00
_cell.angle_gamma   90.00
#
_symmetry.space_group_name_H-M   'P 1'
#
loop_
_entity.id
_entity.type
_entity.pdbx_description
1 polymer ?
#
loop_
_entity_poly.entity_id
_entity_poly.type
_entity_poly.pdbx_seq_one_letter_code
_entity_poly.pdbx_strand_id
1 'polypeptide(L)'
;MPHRQWVFSIPKRLRIYFMFDRKLLTKLSRCAWKVLNLYLTQAVPYDDAKAGAAVAVQSFGDFQNFHPHLHILCTDGCFYNDGAFMVCPPPNTGDLEELFRHEVFKMLKAEGKITDL
;
A
#
# COMPACT_ATOMS: atom_id res chain seq x y z
N MET A 1 -8.07 15.33 -12.34
CA MET A 1 -8.69 14.24 -11.55
C MET A 1 -8.20 14.36 -10.11
N PRO A 2 -9.10 14.36 -9.12
CA PRO A 2 -8.73 14.36 -7.70
C PRO A 2 -7.80 13.18 -7.38
N HIS A 3 -6.74 13.46 -6.62
CA HIS A 3 -5.75 12.47 -6.22
C HIS A 3 -5.27 12.76 -4.79
N ARG A 4 -4.76 11.72 -4.14
CA ARG A 4 -4.27 11.77 -2.76
C ARG A 4 -2.93 11.08 -2.66
N GLN A 5 -2.02 11.68 -1.89
CA GLN A 5 -0.78 11.03 -1.48
C GLN A 5 -1.04 10.15 -0.26
N TRP A 6 -0.57 8.91 -0.33
CA TRP A 6 -0.56 7.96 0.77
C TRP A 6 0.87 7.57 1.12
N VAL A 7 1.15 7.41 2.41
CA VAL A 7 2.44 6.93 2.89
C VAL A 7 2.23 5.66 3.68
N PHE A 8 2.82 4.56 3.21
CA PHE A 8 2.84 3.28 3.92
C PHE A 8 4.24 3.04 4.46
N SER A 9 4.34 2.74 5.74
CA SER A 9 5.61 2.45 6.40
C SER A 9 5.54 1.15 7.19
N ILE A 10 6.70 0.55 7.46
CA ILE A 10 6.80 -0.67 8.26
C ILE A 10 7.53 -0.40 9.60
N PRO A 11 7.18 -1.16 10.66
CA PRO A 11 7.87 -1.09 11.94
C PRO A 11 9.37 -1.32 11.82
N LYS A 12 10.16 -0.65 12.68
CA LYS A 12 11.63 -0.70 12.66
C LYS A 12 12.18 -2.14 12.66
N ARG A 13 11.55 -3.05 13.42
CA ARG A 13 11.96 -4.47 13.51
C ARG A 13 11.88 -5.21 12.18
N LEU A 14 10.94 -4.87 11.31
CA LEU A 14 10.77 -5.56 10.01
C LEU A 14 11.73 -5.04 8.94
N ARG A 15 12.29 -3.83 9.11
CA ARG A 15 13.16 -3.19 8.11
C ARG A 15 14.40 -4.03 7.81
N ILE A 16 14.90 -4.81 8.77
CA ILE A 16 16.09 -5.63 8.59
C ILE A 16 15.95 -6.63 7.44
N TYR A 17 14.75 -7.17 7.21
CA TYR A 17 14.49 -8.10 6.11
C TYR A 17 14.69 -7.43 4.74
N PHE A 18 14.30 -6.17 4.61
CA PHE A 18 14.38 -5.40 3.37
C PHE A 18 15.78 -4.83 3.11
N MET A 19 16.60 -4.67 4.14
CA MET A 19 17.97 -4.18 4.01
C MET A 19 18.84 -5.17 3.21
N PHE A 20 18.71 -6.45 3.51
CA PHE A 20 19.50 -7.52 2.89
C PHE A 20 18.83 -8.12 1.64
N ASP A 21 17.52 -7.93 1.47
CA ASP A 21 16.77 -8.48 0.34
C ASP A 21 15.89 -7.41 -0.32
N ARG A 22 16.47 -6.68 -1.29
CA ARG A 22 15.77 -5.58 -1.98
C ARG A 22 14.61 -6.05 -2.84
N LYS A 23 14.52 -7.34 -3.21
CA LYS A 23 13.36 -7.88 -3.96
C LYS A 23 12.08 -7.76 -3.15
N LEU A 24 12.18 -7.72 -1.81
CA LEU A 24 11.04 -7.49 -0.93
C LEU A 24 10.44 -6.09 -1.08
N LEU A 25 11.18 -5.08 -1.55
CA LEU A 25 10.66 -3.73 -1.74
C LEU A 25 9.53 -3.69 -2.79
N THR A 26 9.71 -4.40 -3.90
CA THR A 26 8.65 -4.57 -4.93
C THR A 26 7.48 -5.38 -4.40
N LYS A 27 7.71 -6.29 -3.45
CA LYS A 27 6.63 -7.06 -2.82
C LYS A 27 5.85 -6.19 -1.82
N LEU A 28 6.53 -5.32 -1.09
CA LEU A 28 5.92 -4.33 -0.20
C LEU A 28 5.00 -3.37 -0.97
N SER A 29 5.43 -2.86 -2.12
CA SER A 29 4.59 -2.00 -2.97
C SER A 29 3.32 -2.72 -3.44
N ARG A 30 3.42 -4.00 -3.77
CA ARG A 30 2.26 -4.84 -4.13
C ARG A 30 1.32 -5.07 -2.95
N CYS A 31 1.83 -5.30 -1.74
CA CYS A 31 0.99 -5.43 -0.53
C CYS A 31 0.20 -4.14 -0.28
N ALA A 32 0.86 -2.97 -0.33
CA ALA A 32 0.18 -1.69 -0.13
C ALA A 32 -0.85 -1.40 -1.22
N TRP A 33 -0.51 -1.63 -2.50
CA TRP A 33 -1.44 -1.42 -3.59
C TRP A 33 -2.66 -2.33 -3.49
N LYS A 34 -2.47 -3.61 -3.15
CA LYS A 34 -3.59 -4.55 -2.98
C LYS A 34 -4.60 -4.06 -1.96
N VAL A 35 -4.12 -3.58 -0.81
CA VAL A 35 -4.98 -3.10 0.28
C VAL A 35 -5.64 -1.76 -0.08
N LEU A 36 -4.87 -0.81 -0.62
CA LEU A 36 -5.40 0.49 -1.01
C LEU A 36 -6.41 0.40 -2.16
N ASN A 37 -6.14 -0.42 -3.17
CA ASN A 37 -7.08 -0.64 -4.27
C ASN A 37 -8.38 -1.23 -3.75
N LEU A 38 -8.32 -2.28 -2.92
CA LEU A 38 -9.51 -2.89 -2.32
C LEU A 38 -10.34 -1.86 -1.54
N TYR A 39 -9.69 -1.06 -0.70
CA TYR A 39 -10.31 -0.02 0.10
C TYR A 39 -11.07 1.00 -0.77
N LEU A 40 -10.43 1.50 -1.83
CA LEU A 40 -11.03 2.49 -2.71
C LEU A 40 -12.18 1.91 -3.55
N THR A 41 -12.04 0.70 -4.07
CA THR A 41 -13.09 0.06 -4.87
C THR A 41 -14.30 -0.35 -4.02
N GLN A 42 -14.10 -0.69 -2.74
CA GLN A 42 -15.21 -0.98 -1.82
C GLN A 42 -15.95 0.27 -1.33
N ALA A 43 -15.34 1.44 -1.45
CA ALA A 43 -15.95 2.70 -1.05
C ALA A 43 -16.93 3.27 -2.09
N VAL A 44 -17.09 2.59 -3.24
CA VAL A 44 -18.03 2.97 -4.31
C VAL A 44 -18.97 1.80 -4.64
N PRO A 45 -20.19 2.06 -5.14
CA PRO A 45 -21.21 1.02 -5.34
C PRO A 45 -21.08 0.27 -6.68
N TYR A 46 -19.93 0.32 -7.35
CA TYR A 46 -19.76 -0.18 -8.72
C TYR A 46 -18.77 -1.34 -8.76
N ASP A 47 -19.20 -2.50 -9.25
CA ASP A 47 -18.38 -3.71 -9.32
C ASP A 47 -17.21 -3.61 -10.32
N ASP A 48 -17.33 -2.75 -11.33
CA ASP A 48 -16.30 -2.49 -12.34
C ASP A 48 -15.35 -1.34 -11.94
N ALA A 49 -15.46 -0.84 -10.70
CA ALA A 49 -14.65 0.26 -10.19
C ALA A 49 -13.15 -0.04 -10.24
N LYS A 50 -12.38 0.94 -10.72
CA LYS A 50 -10.92 0.88 -10.82
C LYS A 50 -10.27 2.14 -10.27
N ALA A 51 -9.44 1.98 -9.25
CA ALA A 51 -8.52 3.02 -8.82
C ALA A 51 -7.25 3.00 -9.69
N GLY A 52 -6.54 4.13 -9.75
CA GLY A 52 -5.23 4.25 -10.40
C GLY A 52 -4.19 4.74 -9.40
N ALA A 53 -2.97 4.21 -9.47
CA ALA A 53 -1.88 4.65 -8.60
C ALA A 53 -0.50 4.55 -9.25
N ALA A 54 0.39 5.45 -8.82
CA ALA A 54 1.83 5.35 -9.01
C ALA A 54 2.49 5.15 -7.63
N VAL A 55 3.32 4.11 -7.49
CA VAL A 55 3.99 3.76 -6.23
C VAL A 55 5.48 4.00 -6.35
N ALA A 56 6.03 4.90 -5.54
CA ALA A 56 7.44 5.13 -5.37
C ALA A 56 7.94 4.48 -4.07
N VAL A 57 8.97 3.63 -4.17
CA VAL A 57 9.64 3.06 -3.01
C VAL A 57 10.78 3.99 -2.58
N GLN A 58 10.82 4.34 -1.30
CA GLN A 58 11.92 5.09 -0.69
C GLN A 58 12.55 4.28 0.45
N SER A 59 13.88 4.25 0.51
CA SER A 59 14.63 3.39 1.45
C SER A 59 15.36 4.16 2.56
N PHE A 60 15.26 5.48 2.60
CA PHE A 60 15.97 6.34 3.55
C PHE A 60 14.98 7.27 4.26
N GLY A 61 15.20 7.50 5.56
CA GLY A 61 14.51 8.54 6.33
C GLY A 61 15.31 9.84 6.34
N ASP A 62 14.83 10.83 7.10
CA ASP A 62 15.42 12.17 7.17
C ASP A 62 16.90 12.19 7.55
N PHE A 63 17.33 11.26 8.41
CA PHE A 63 18.72 11.12 8.84
C PHE A 63 19.50 10.05 8.03
N GLN A 64 19.06 9.75 6.80
CA GLN A 64 19.60 8.69 5.93
C GLN A 64 19.61 7.28 6.53
N ASN A 65 18.94 7.09 7.67
CA ASN A 65 18.76 5.77 8.27
C ASN A 65 17.91 4.91 7.33
N PHE A 66 18.23 3.61 7.26
CA PHE A 66 17.44 2.69 6.44
C PHE A 66 15.99 2.66 6.92
N HIS A 67 15.09 3.12 6.05
CA HIS A 67 13.67 3.33 6.31
C HIS A 67 12.88 3.03 5.03
N PRO A 68 12.62 1.76 4.72
CA PRO A 68 11.76 1.39 3.60
C PRO A 68 10.33 1.84 3.89
N HIS A 69 9.81 2.70 3.01
CA HIS A 69 8.44 3.19 3.00
C HIS A 69 8.02 3.47 1.56
N LEU A 70 6.72 3.64 1.36
CA LEU A 70 6.10 3.82 0.06
C LEU A 70 5.41 5.18 0.02
N HIS A 71 5.69 5.95 -1.02
CA HIS A 71 4.88 7.09 -1.42
C HIS A 71 3.98 6.65 -2.56
N ILE A 72 2.67 6.80 -2.39
CA ILE A 72 1.69 6.39 -3.39
C ILE A 72 0.89 7.62 -3.79
N LEU A 73 0.96 7.99 -5.06
CA LEU A 73 0.05 8.95 -5.67
C LEU A 73 -1.13 8.16 -6.25
N CYS A 74 -2.29 8.24 -5.61
CA CYS A 74 -3.48 7.47 -5.98
C CYS A 74 -4.62 8.41 -6.39
N THR A 75 -5.48 7.96 -7.31
CA THR A 75 -6.77 8.62 -7.55
C THR A 75 -7.57 8.69 -6.24
N ASP A 76 -8.20 9.82 -5.95
CA ASP A 76 -9.01 10.00 -4.73
C ASP A 76 -10.43 9.45 -4.91
N GLY A 77 -10.54 8.33 -5.61
CA GLY A 77 -11.75 7.83 -6.23
C GLY A 77 -11.48 6.73 -7.24
N CYS A 78 -12.54 6.24 -7.87
CA CYS A 78 -12.49 5.16 -8.85
C CYS A 78 -13.14 5.57 -10.18
N PHE A 79 -12.59 5.05 -11.27
CA PHE A 79 -13.24 5.02 -12.58
C PHE A 79 -14.22 3.86 -12.67
N TYR A 80 -15.36 4.06 -13.32
CA TYR A 80 -16.43 3.06 -13.52
C TYR A 80 -17.22 3.39 -14.80
N ASN A 81 -18.08 2.48 -15.28
CA ASN A 81 -18.99 2.68 -16.41
C ASN A 81 -18.32 3.36 -17.62
N ASP A 82 -17.22 2.77 -18.11
CA ASP A 82 -16.48 3.25 -19.28
C ASP A 82 -16.02 4.73 -19.21
N GLY A 83 -15.52 5.15 -18.03
CA GLY A 83 -14.76 6.39 -17.87
C GLY A 83 -15.38 7.44 -16.95
N ALA A 84 -16.55 7.19 -16.38
CA ALA A 84 -17.08 8.00 -15.28
C ALA A 84 -16.16 7.90 -14.04
N PHE A 85 -16.12 8.94 -13.20
CA PHE A 85 -15.27 8.99 -12.01
C PHE A 85 -16.08 9.36 -10.77
N MET A 86 -15.92 8.60 -9.69
CA MET A 86 -16.55 8.86 -8.40
C MET A 86 -15.47 9.06 -7.33
N VAL A 87 -15.51 10.20 -6.67
CA VAL A 87 -14.65 10.53 -5.53
C VAL A 87 -15.06 9.67 -4.34
N CYS A 88 -14.08 9.08 -3.66
CA CYS A 88 -14.32 8.32 -2.43
C CYS A 88 -14.67 9.26 -1.25
N PRO A 89 -15.42 8.78 -0.25
CA PRO A 89 -15.57 9.51 1.00
C PRO A 89 -14.19 9.78 1.65
N PRO A 90 -14.10 10.78 2.54
CA PRO A 90 -12.88 11.03 3.29
C PRO A 90 -12.37 9.74 3.96
N PRO A 91 -11.10 9.35 3.73
CA PRO A 91 -10.62 8.08 4.20
C PRO A 91 -10.37 8.08 5.72
N ASN A 92 -10.57 6.91 6.33
CA ASN A 92 -10.05 6.58 7.64
C ASN A 92 -8.83 5.67 7.48
N THR A 93 -7.65 6.16 7.84
CA THR A 93 -6.39 5.42 7.66
C THR A 93 -6.29 4.18 8.55
N GLY A 94 -7.04 4.12 9.65
CA GLY A 94 -7.09 2.96 10.54
C GLY A 94 -7.62 1.70 9.85
N ASP A 95 -8.56 1.85 8.91
CA ASP A 95 -9.18 0.75 8.18
C ASP A 95 -8.16 -0.02 7.31
N LEU A 96 -7.11 0.67 6.85
CA LEU A 96 -6.06 0.11 6.02
C LEU A 96 -4.98 -0.59 6.84
N GLU A 97 -4.79 -0.20 8.11
CA GLU A 97 -3.63 -0.61 8.90
C GLU A 97 -3.61 -2.12 9.15
N GLU A 98 -4.75 -2.69 9.56
CA GLU A 98 -4.85 -4.12 9.87
C GLU A 98 -4.66 -4.99 8.62
N LEU A 99 -5.31 -4.62 7.52
CA LEU A 99 -5.18 -5.32 6.25
C LEU A 99 -3.75 -5.20 5.68
N PHE A 100 -3.13 -4.03 5.78
CA PHE A 100 -1.75 -3.84 5.34
C PHE A 100 -0.78 -4.67 6.17
N ARG A 101 -0.95 -4.67 7.49
CA ARG A 101 -0.18 -5.51 8.42
C ARG A 101 -0.31 -6.99 8.07
N HIS A 102 -1.54 -7.45 7.81
CA HIS A 102 -1.80 -8.82 7.38
C HIS A 102 -1.07 -9.17 6.08
N GLU A 103 -1.19 -8.34 5.04
CA GLU A 103 -0.55 -8.60 3.75
C GLU A 103 1.00 -8.56 3.83
N VAL A 104 1.57 -7.70 4.69
CA VAL A 104 3.02 -7.67 4.93
C VAL A 104 3.48 -8.94 5.64
N PHE A 105 2.81 -9.39 6.69
CA PHE A 105 3.19 -10.62 7.39
C PHE A 105 3.01 -11.85 6.52
N LYS A 106 1.90 -11.94 5.79
CA LYS A 106 1.67 -13.00 4.80
C LYS A 106 2.80 -13.07 3.77
N MET A 107 3.22 -11.92 3.26
CA MET A 107 4.34 -11.83 2.31
C MET A 107 5.65 -12.27 2.97
N LEU A 108 6.01 -11.72 4.14
CA LEU A 108 7.25 -12.09 4.82
C LEU A 108 7.32 -13.59 5.18
N LYS A 109 6.19 -14.20 5.53
CA LYS A 109 6.09 -15.64 5.76
C LYS A 109 6.33 -16.44 4.48
N ALA A 110 5.70 -16.05 3.37
CA ALA A 110 5.91 -16.69 2.07
C ALA A 110 7.37 -16.58 1.59
N GLU A 111 8.08 -15.52 1.99
CA GLU A 111 9.50 -15.29 1.70
C GLU A 111 10.46 -15.93 2.73
N GLY A 112 9.94 -16.71 3.69
CA GLY A 112 10.73 -17.39 4.72
C GLY A 112 11.46 -16.44 5.69
N LYS A 113 10.98 -15.21 5.85
CA LYS A 113 11.59 -14.20 6.75
C LYS A 113 11.06 -14.29 8.17
N ILE A 114 9.86 -14.83 8.35
CA ILE A 114 9.18 -15.03 9.64
C ILE A 114 8.45 -16.37 9.67
N THR A 115 8.07 -16.81 10.88
CA THR A 115 7.31 -18.04 11.16
C THR A 115 6.04 -17.71 11.96
N ASP A 116 5.13 -18.69 12.15
CA ASP A 116 3.91 -18.54 12.97
C ASP A 116 4.16 -18.64 14.49
N LEU A 117 5.42 -18.56 14.94
CA LEU A 117 5.81 -18.76 16.34
C LEU A 117 5.30 -17.63 17.24
#